data_AF-A0A932DVA7-F1
#
_entry.id   AF-A0A932DVA7-F1
#
_cell.length_a   1.000
_cell.length_b   1.000
_cell.length_c   1.000
_cell.angle_alpha   90.00
_cell.angle_beta   90.00
_cell.angle_gamma   90.00
#
_symmetry.space_group_name_H-M   'P 1'
#
loop_
_entity.id
_entity.type
_entity.pdbx_description
1 polymer ?
#
loop_
_entity_poly.entity_id
_entity_poly.type
_entity_poly.pdbx_seq_one_letter_code
_entity_poly.pdbx_strand_id
1 'polypeptide(L)'
;MFFLLKDDLRLGAAKTATFLALVGIAWTVKPLYGLLSDLVPFLGSRRRSYLLTTTAMATAGWLVLALLPTYPYGLTLAILALTGLGLAFTDVLCDAVMVEEGKPRGLTGRFQAIQWSAIYAASVIAGVGGGYLSAHVSYARTFLLVALFPALSFAASAYAVREARSRFDRTTVRETLAALRAGAGTGPLWRAAAFLFLWNFSPSFGVPLEFYMVDVLGITKIQLGLLA
;
A
#
# COMPACT_ATOMS: atom_id res chain seq x y z
N MET A 1 -5.08 8.78 9.45
CA MET A 1 -3.92 8.26 10.22
C MET A 1 -3.24 9.38 11.01
N PHE A 2 -2.80 10.46 10.36
CA PHE A 2 -2.17 11.63 11.01
C PHE A 2 -2.91 12.13 12.26
N PHE A 3 -4.20 12.48 12.13
CA PHE A 3 -4.99 12.99 13.27
C PHE A 3 -5.20 11.97 14.40
N LEU A 4 -5.18 10.65 14.13
CA LEU A 4 -5.20 9.66 15.20
C LEU A 4 -3.91 9.74 16.02
N LEU A 5 -2.77 9.82 15.34
CA LEU A 5 -1.45 9.88 15.98
C LEU A 5 -1.26 11.18 16.75
N LYS A 6 -1.72 12.29 16.19
CA LYS A 6 -1.62 13.63 16.79
C LYS A 6 -2.64 13.87 17.89
N ASP A 7 -3.93 13.61 17.66
CA ASP A 7 -5.00 14.05 18.56
C ASP A 7 -5.29 13.02 19.66
N ASP A 8 -5.34 11.72 19.31
CA ASP A 8 -5.70 10.64 20.23
C ASP A 8 -4.47 10.12 20.98
N LEU A 9 -3.42 9.75 20.25
CA LEU A 9 -2.15 9.27 20.81
C LEU A 9 -1.24 10.39 21.30
N ARG A 10 -1.56 11.66 21.01
CA ARG A 10 -0.82 12.86 21.45
C ARG A 10 0.68 12.80 21.14
N LEU A 11 1.03 12.24 19.98
CA LEU A 11 2.42 12.11 19.55
C LEU A 11 2.95 13.46 19.01
N GLY A 12 4.20 13.77 19.34
CA GLY A 12 4.93 14.85 18.68
C GLY A 12 5.29 14.51 17.23
N ALA A 13 5.71 15.52 16.46
CA ALA A 13 6.05 15.38 15.04
C ALA A 13 7.09 14.27 14.77
N ALA A 14 8.15 14.18 15.58
CA ALA A 14 9.19 13.17 15.40
C ALA A 14 8.66 11.73 15.58
N LYS A 15 7.87 11.46 16.63
CA LYS A 15 7.28 10.13 16.85
C LYS A 15 6.24 9.78 15.78
N THR A 16 5.46 10.77 15.34
CA THR A 16 4.50 10.60 14.25
C THR A 16 5.23 10.26 12.94
N ALA A 17 6.31 10.97 12.62
CA ALA A 17 7.14 10.69 11.44
C ALA A 17 7.74 9.28 11.48
N THR A 18 8.31 8.87 12.62
CA THR A 18 8.84 7.51 12.79
C THR A 18 7.74 6.45 12.62
N PHE A 19 6.55 6.67 13.21
CA PHE A 19 5.42 5.77 13.06
C PHE A 19 5.02 5.60 11.60
N LEU A 20 4.83 6.71 10.88
CA LEU A 20 4.44 6.71 9.47
C LEU A 20 5.52 6.07 8.59
N ALA A 21 6.80 6.33 8.89
CA ALA A 21 7.92 5.71 8.20
C ALA A 21 7.93 4.18 8.38
N LEU A 22 7.72 3.68 9.60
CA LEU A 22 7.67 2.24 9.89
C LEU A 22 6.52 1.55 9.14
N VAL A 23 5.34 2.17 9.10
CA VAL A 23 4.21 1.66 8.29
C VAL A 23 4.54 1.74 6.79
N GLY A 24 5.28 2.78 6.37
CA GLY A 24 5.69 3.02 4.99
C GLY A 24 6.71 2.02 4.43
N ILE A 25 7.48 1.33 5.27
CA ILE A 25 8.50 0.34 4.83
C ILE A 25 7.89 -0.72 3.91
N ALA A 26 6.64 -1.12 4.17
CA ALA A 26 5.94 -2.08 3.32
C ALA A 26 5.93 -1.66 1.84
N TRP A 27 5.86 -0.37 1.54
CA TRP A 27 5.78 0.16 0.18
C TRP A 27 7.14 0.28 -0.52
N THR A 28 8.25 0.20 0.22
CA THR A 28 9.60 0.32 -0.35
C THR A 28 10.14 -1.02 -0.84
N VAL A 29 9.67 -2.13 -0.26
CA VAL A 29 10.14 -3.49 -0.58
C VAL A 29 9.26 -4.21 -1.62
N LYS A 30 8.46 -3.47 -2.41
CA LYS A 30 7.61 -4.01 -3.48
C LYS A 30 8.31 -5.00 -4.42
N PRO A 31 9.57 -4.80 -4.86
CA PRO A 31 10.26 -5.77 -5.71
C PRO A 31 10.35 -7.18 -5.09
N LEU A 32 10.45 -7.27 -3.76
CA LEU A 32 10.48 -8.56 -3.06
C LEU A 32 9.13 -9.28 -3.13
N TYR A 33 8.02 -8.53 -3.09
CA TYR A 33 6.68 -9.09 -3.22
C TYR A 33 6.44 -9.69 -4.59
N GLY A 34 6.84 -8.97 -5.65
CA GLY A 34 6.73 -9.47 -7.02
C GLY A 34 7.54 -10.75 -7.21
N LEU A 35 8.79 -10.74 -6.73
CA LEU A 35 9.64 -11.92 -6.76
C LEU A 35 9.04 -13.10 -5.98
N LEU A 36 8.49 -12.84 -4.79
CA LEU A 36 7.88 -13.87 -3.97
C LEU A 36 6.67 -14.51 -4.67
N SER A 37 5.77 -13.70 -5.22
CA SER A 37 4.57 -14.21 -5.91
C SER A 37 4.90 -14.93 -7.22
N ASP A 38 5.95 -14.50 -7.92
CA ASP A 38 6.33 -15.12 -9.19
C ASP A 38 7.05 -16.47 -8.98
N LEU A 39 7.79 -16.62 -7.87
CA LEU A 39 8.63 -17.79 -7.59
C LEU A 39 7.97 -18.88 -6.75
N VAL A 40 7.09 -18.51 -5.82
CA VAL A 40 6.57 -19.43 -4.82
C VAL A 40 5.06 -19.54 -4.99
N PRO A 41 4.51 -20.62 -5.57
CA PRO A 41 3.08 -20.85 -5.56
C PRO A 41 2.58 -21.03 -4.13
N PHE A 42 1.54 -20.29 -3.75
CA PHE A 42 0.94 -20.34 -2.42
C PHE A 42 -0.45 -20.98 -2.51
N LEU A 43 -0.75 -21.93 -1.60
CA LEU A 43 -2.01 -22.71 -1.61
C LEU A 43 -2.40 -23.26 -3.02
N GLY A 44 -1.39 -23.61 -3.84
CA GLY A 44 -1.59 -24.20 -5.16
C GLY A 44 -1.92 -23.21 -6.29
N SER A 45 -1.82 -21.89 -6.11
CA SER A 45 -1.90 -20.90 -7.20
C SER A 45 -0.75 -19.89 -7.10
N ARG A 46 -0.38 -19.21 -8.19
CA ARG A 46 0.72 -18.21 -8.14
C ARG A 46 0.23 -16.84 -7.72
N ARG A 47 -0.97 -16.43 -8.11
CA ARG A 47 -1.48 -15.06 -7.83
C ARG A 47 -2.75 -15.05 -7.02
N ARG A 48 -3.69 -15.96 -7.31
CA ARG A 48 -5.02 -15.95 -6.66
C ARG A 48 -4.93 -16.05 -5.14
N SER A 49 -4.16 -17.01 -4.63
CA SER A 49 -4.07 -17.24 -3.19
C SER A 49 -3.40 -16.07 -2.47
N TYR A 50 -2.40 -15.44 -3.08
CA TYR A 50 -1.78 -14.24 -2.55
C TYR A 50 -2.76 -13.06 -2.52
N LEU A 51 -3.48 -12.82 -3.62
CA LEU A 51 -4.49 -11.74 -3.66
C LEU A 51 -5.54 -11.91 -2.57
N LEU A 52 -6.04 -13.13 -2.38
CA LEU A 52 -7.04 -13.42 -1.35
C LEU A 52 -6.47 -13.22 0.06
N THR A 53 -5.26 -13.69 0.34
CA THR A 53 -4.69 -13.54 1.69
C THR A 53 -4.28 -12.11 1.99
N THR A 54 -3.70 -11.38 1.04
CA THR A 54 -3.25 -10.00 1.27
C THR A 54 -4.43 -9.03 1.42
N THR A 55 -5.49 -9.21 0.62
CA THR A 55 -6.73 -8.42 0.76
C THR A 55 -7.51 -8.79 2.02
N ALA A 56 -7.56 -10.07 2.39
CA ALA A 56 -8.16 -10.48 3.66
C ALA A 56 -7.38 -9.92 4.87
N MET A 57 -6.05 -9.95 4.82
CA MET A 57 -5.20 -9.39 5.87
C MET A 57 -5.41 -7.87 6.01
N ALA A 58 -5.46 -7.14 4.90
CA ALA A 58 -5.76 -5.70 4.93
C ALA A 58 -7.16 -5.41 5.48
N THR A 59 -8.16 -6.18 5.06
CA THR A 59 -9.55 -6.07 5.55
C THR A 59 -9.61 -6.33 7.05
N ALA A 60 -9.02 -7.43 7.51
CA ALA A 60 -8.99 -7.80 8.92
C ALA A 60 -8.27 -6.72 9.75
N GLY A 61 -7.16 -6.17 9.27
CA GLY A 61 -6.46 -5.09 9.97
C GLY A 61 -7.32 -3.85 10.20
N TRP A 62 -8.05 -3.39 9.17
CA TRP A 62 -8.99 -2.28 9.33
C TRP A 62 -10.17 -2.62 10.25
N LEU A 63 -10.71 -3.83 10.17
CA LEU A 63 -11.80 -4.27 11.05
C LEU A 63 -11.35 -4.35 12.52
N VAL A 64 -10.15 -4.87 12.79
CA VAL A 64 -9.60 -4.91 14.15
C VAL A 64 -9.44 -3.49 14.69
N LEU A 65 -8.92 -2.54 13.90
CA LEU A 65 -8.83 -1.13 14.30
C LEU A 65 -10.21 -0.49 14.53
N ALA A 66 -11.23 -0.90 13.78
CA ALA A 66 -12.59 -0.42 13.96
C ALA A 66 -13.22 -0.91 15.28
N LEU A 67 -12.82 -2.10 15.75
CA LEU A 67 -13.36 -2.73 16.95
C LEU A 67 -12.57 -2.42 18.23
N LEU A 68 -11.38 -1.83 18.11
CA LEU A 68 -10.57 -1.47 19.26
C LEU A 68 -11.20 -0.32 20.06
N PRO A 69 -11.36 -0.47 21.40
CA PRO A 69 -11.89 0.59 22.24
C PRO A 69 -10.88 1.73 22.47
N THR A 70 -9.59 1.41 22.42
CA THR A 70 -8.47 2.35 22.55
C THR A 70 -7.37 1.99 21.56
N TYR A 71 -6.51 2.96 21.23
CA TYR A 71 -5.46 2.80 20.22
C TYR A 71 -4.07 2.82 20.86
N PRO A 72 -3.62 1.76 21.57
CA PRO A 72 -2.29 1.74 22.14
C PRO A 72 -1.24 1.74 21.02
N TYR A 73 -0.16 2.51 21.20
CA TYR A 73 0.85 2.78 20.17
C TYR A 73 1.37 1.51 19.49
N GLY A 74 1.84 0.53 20.28
CA GLY A 74 2.46 -0.68 19.74
C GLY A 74 1.50 -1.55 18.94
N LEU A 75 0.27 -1.73 19.44
CA LEU A 75 -0.76 -2.51 18.74
C LEU A 75 -1.22 -1.81 17.46
N THR A 76 -1.45 -0.50 17.54
CA THR A 76 -1.87 0.32 16.40
C THR A 76 -0.81 0.31 15.30
N LEU A 77 0.48 0.41 15.68
CA LEU A 77 1.60 0.30 14.76
C LEU A 77 1.64 -1.08 14.10
N ALA A 78 1.56 -2.16 14.89
CA ALA A 78 1.63 -3.52 14.37
C ALA A 78 0.49 -3.80 13.38
N ILE A 79 -0.74 -3.42 13.72
CA ILE A 79 -1.90 -3.63 12.84
C ILE A 79 -1.79 -2.80 11.56
N LEU A 80 -1.43 -1.51 11.66
CA LEU A 80 -1.28 -0.66 10.49
C LEU A 80 -0.11 -1.08 9.60
N ALA A 81 0.99 -1.57 10.17
CA ALA A 81 2.11 -2.12 9.41
C ALA A 81 1.70 -3.39 8.66
N LEU A 82 0.98 -4.32 9.30
CA LEU A 82 0.44 -5.51 8.65
C LEU A 82 -0.57 -5.15 7.56
N THR A 83 -1.45 -4.19 7.83
CA THR A 83 -2.43 -3.68 6.86
C THR A 83 -1.73 -3.05 5.66
N GLY A 84 -0.71 -2.23 5.89
CA GLY A 84 0.12 -1.60 4.87
C GLY A 84 0.86 -2.64 4.03
N LEU A 85 1.38 -3.70 4.64
CA LEU A 85 1.99 -4.83 3.93
C LEU A 85 0.97 -5.54 3.02
N GLY A 86 -0.25 -5.79 3.51
CA GLY A 86 -1.31 -6.39 2.71
C GLY A 86 -1.71 -5.53 1.51
N LEU A 87 -1.86 -4.22 1.72
CA LEU A 87 -2.17 -3.27 0.64
C LEU A 87 -1.04 -3.19 -0.38
N ALA A 88 0.21 -3.02 0.07
CA ALA A 88 1.37 -2.91 -0.81
C ALA A 88 1.61 -4.20 -1.63
N PHE A 89 1.38 -5.37 -1.04
CA PHE A 89 1.50 -6.63 -1.76
C PHE A 89 0.33 -6.80 -2.76
N THR A 90 -0.90 -6.47 -2.35
CA THR A 90 -2.07 -6.51 -3.26
C THR A 90 -1.85 -5.64 -4.50
N ASP A 91 -1.29 -4.45 -4.33
CA ASP A 91 -0.95 -3.53 -5.41
C ASP A 91 0.00 -4.17 -6.45
N VAL A 92 1.11 -4.77 -5.98
CA VAL A 92 2.06 -5.50 -6.84
C VAL A 92 1.40 -6.66 -7.58
N LEU A 93 0.52 -7.39 -6.92
CA LEU A 93 -0.20 -8.51 -7.53
C LEU A 93 -1.19 -8.04 -8.60
N CYS A 94 -1.93 -6.96 -8.34
CA CYS A 94 -2.86 -6.35 -9.30
C CYS A 94 -2.12 -5.88 -10.56
N ASP A 95 -0.98 -5.20 -10.40
CA ASP A 95 -0.15 -4.76 -11.52
C ASP A 95 0.33 -5.95 -12.37
N ALA A 96 0.73 -7.03 -11.71
CA ALA A 96 1.21 -8.20 -12.40
C ALA A 96 0.08 -8.94 -13.15
N VAL A 97 -1.10 -9.07 -12.56
CA VAL A 97 -2.30 -9.60 -13.25
C VAL A 97 -2.67 -8.70 -14.45
N MET A 98 -2.64 -7.39 -14.27
CA MET A 98 -2.91 -6.42 -15.34
C MET A 98 -1.94 -6.60 -16.51
N VAL A 99 -0.65 -6.81 -16.23
CA VAL A 99 0.36 -7.05 -17.27
C VAL A 99 0.16 -8.41 -17.95
N GLU A 100 -0.14 -9.47 -17.21
CA GLU A 100 -0.39 -10.81 -17.75
C GLU A 100 -1.62 -10.86 -18.66
N GLU A 101 -2.70 -10.19 -18.29
CA GLU A 101 -3.91 -10.10 -19.12
C GLU A 101 -3.78 -9.06 -20.23
N GLY A 102 -3.03 -7.99 -20.00
CA GLY A 102 -2.87 -6.87 -20.93
C GLY A 102 -1.93 -7.19 -22.10
N LYS A 103 -0.83 -7.90 -21.85
CA LYS A 103 0.21 -8.19 -22.88
C LYS A 103 -0.34 -9.00 -24.06
N PRO A 104 -1.06 -10.13 -23.87
CA PRO A 104 -1.60 -10.92 -24.97
C PRO A 104 -2.61 -10.16 -25.84
N ARG A 105 -3.24 -9.12 -25.26
CA ARG A 105 -4.27 -8.31 -25.93
C ARG A 105 -3.72 -6.99 -26.49
N GLY A 106 -2.46 -6.65 -26.24
CA GLY A 106 -1.89 -5.35 -26.58
C GLY A 106 -2.54 -4.18 -25.83
N LEU A 107 -3.15 -4.43 -24.67
CA LEU A 107 -3.96 -3.46 -23.92
C LEU A 107 -3.28 -2.93 -22.65
N THR A 108 -2.05 -3.35 -22.34
CA THR A 108 -1.33 -2.97 -21.10
C THR A 108 -1.35 -1.46 -20.84
N GLY A 109 -1.05 -0.65 -21.86
CA GLY A 109 -1.05 0.82 -21.71
C GLY A 109 -2.44 1.40 -21.39
N ARG A 110 -3.51 0.81 -21.95
CA ARG A 110 -4.89 1.25 -21.66
C ARG A 110 -5.32 0.85 -20.26
N PHE A 111 -5.00 -0.37 -19.82
CA PHE A 111 -5.29 -0.81 -18.46
C PHE A 111 -4.55 0.03 -17.43
N GLN A 112 -3.28 0.32 -17.68
CA GLN A 112 -2.50 1.22 -16.84
C GLN A 112 -3.11 2.62 -16.79
N ALA A 113 -3.48 3.20 -17.94
CA ALA A 113 -4.13 4.52 -17.96
C ALA A 113 -5.41 4.55 -17.11
N ILE A 114 -6.28 3.54 -17.23
CA ILE A 114 -7.51 3.42 -16.43
C ILE A 114 -7.17 3.31 -14.93
N GLN A 115 -6.19 2.48 -14.56
CA GLN A 115 -5.79 2.30 -13.16
C GLN A 115 -5.27 3.59 -12.54
N TRP A 116 -4.38 4.30 -13.22
CA TRP A 116 -3.85 5.57 -12.72
C TRP A 116 -4.93 6.66 -12.68
N SER A 117 -5.81 6.74 -13.68
CA SER A 117 -6.96 7.64 -13.63
C SER A 117 -7.87 7.35 -12.43
N ALA A 118 -8.13 6.07 -12.14
CA ALA A 118 -8.91 5.67 -10.98
C ALA A 118 -8.20 6.02 -9.66
N ILE A 119 -6.88 5.82 -9.57
CA ILE A 119 -6.08 6.21 -8.41
C ILE A 119 -6.16 7.71 -8.18
N TYR A 120 -5.97 8.54 -9.21
CA TYR A 120 -6.03 10.00 -9.05
C TYR A 120 -7.42 10.49 -8.63
N ALA A 121 -8.48 9.94 -9.24
CA ALA A 121 -9.85 10.26 -8.83
C ALA A 121 -10.12 9.86 -7.38
N ALA A 122 -9.69 8.66 -6.99
CA ALA A 122 -9.81 8.17 -5.62
C ALA A 122 -9.01 9.02 -4.62
N SER A 123 -7.80 9.47 -4.98
CA SER A 123 -6.97 10.35 -4.15
C SER A 123 -7.65 11.68 -3.87
N VAL A 124 -8.27 12.31 -4.88
CA VAL A 124 -9.03 13.55 -4.68
C VAL A 124 -10.21 13.33 -3.74
N ILE A 125 -10.98 12.27 -3.97
CA ILE A 125 -12.13 11.93 -3.11
C ILE A 125 -11.65 11.64 -1.68
N ALA A 126 -10.53 10.93 -1.52
CA ALA A 126 -9.95 10.58 -0.23
C ALA A 126 -9.35 11.79 0.50
N GLY A 127 -8.77 12.77 -0.21
CA GLY A 127 -8.28 14.02 0.38
C GLY A 127 -9.44 14.83 0.98
N VAL A 128 -10.42 15.17 0.14
CA VAL A 128 -11.60 15.95 0.57
C VAL A 128 -12.44 15.20 1.60
N GLY A 129 -12.78 13.94 1.29
CA GLY A 129 -13.59 13.09 2.16
C GLY A 129 -12.86 12.72 3.45
N GLY A 130 -11.55 12.50 3.40
CA GLY A 130 -10.73 12.18 4.57
C GLY A 130 -10.66 13.35 5.55
N GLY A 131 -10.53 14.58 5.06
CA GLY A 131 -10.64 15.80 5.88
C GLY A 131 -11.98 15.87 6.61
N TYR A 132 -13.09 15.68 5.89
CA TYR A 132 -14.44 15.68 6.47
C TYR A 132 -14.65 14.57 7.50
N LEU A 133 -14.28 13.32 7.17
CA LEU A 133 -14.39 12.16 8.06
C LEU A 133 -13.55 12.36 9.33
N SER A 134 -12.36 12.92 9.21
CA SER A 134 -11.48 13.17 10.36
C SER A 134 -11.98 14.25 11.33
N ALA A 135 -12.90 15.11 10.87
CA ALA A 135 -13.50 16.17 11.66
C ALA A 135 -14.83 15.75 12.31
N HIS A 136 -15.64 14.92 11.65
CA HIS A 136 -17.03 14.65 12.08
C HIS A 136 -17.32 13.19 12.44
N VAL A 137 -16.42 12.26 12.10
CA VAL A 137 -16.66 10.83 12.27
C VAL A 137 -15.59 10.23 13.18
N SER A 138 -16.03 9.40 14.14
CA SER A 138 -15.13 8.65 15.02
C SER A 138 -14.17 7.78 14.21
N TYR A 139 -12.92 7.65 14.66
CA TYR A 139 -11.92 6.80 14.00
C TYR A 139 -12.40 5.37 13.73
N ALA A 140 -13.10 4.76 14.69
CA ALA A 140 -13.69 3.42 14.55
C ALA A 140 -14.59 3.27 13.31
N ARG A 141 -15.55 4.20 13.13
CA ARG A 141 -16.43 4.21 11.94
C ARG A 141 -15.65 4.50 10.65
N THR A 142 -14.65 5.38 10.70
CA THR A 142 -13.78 5.64 9.55
C THR A 142 -13.01 4.39 9.14
N PHE A 143 -12.47 3.61 10.08
CA PHE A 143 -11.81 2.34 9.78
C PHE A 143 -12.78 1.29 9.22
N LEU A 144 -14.01 1.23 9.74
CA LEU A 144 -15.04 0.35 9.20
C LEU A 144 -15.37 0.68 7.75
N LEU A 145 -15.52 1.96 7.41
CA LEU A 145 -15.74 2.42 6.04
C LEU A 145 -14.55 2.06 5.14
N VAL A 146 -13.32 2.29 5.62
CA VAL A 146 -12.10 1.97 4.85
C VAL A 146 -11.95 0.46 4.64
N ALA A 147 -12.39 -0.38 5.59
CA ALA A 147 -12.36 -1.84 5.46
C ALA A 147 -13.21 -2.36 4.28
N LEU A 148 -14.20 -1.60 3.82
CA LEU A 148 -15.04 -1.99 2.68
C LEU A 148 -14.23 -2.07 1.38
N PHE A 149 -13.23 -1.21 1.18
CA PHE A 149 -12.43 -1.21 -0.05
C PHE A 149 -11.60 -2.49 -0.25
N PRO A 150 -10.73 -2.92 0.69
CA PRO A 150 -10.02 -4.18 0.55
C PRO A 150 -10.97 -5.39 0.60
N ALA A 151 -12.13 -5.30 1.26
CA ALA A 151 -13.15 -6.35 1.22
C ALA A 151 -13.77 -6.51 -0.18
N LEU A 152 -14.04 -5.39 -0.86
CA LEU A 152 -14.48 -5.39 -2.26
C LEU A 152 -13.38 -5.95 -3.17
N SER A 153 -12.13 -5.57 -2.97
CA SER A 153 -10.99 -6.15 -3.70
C SER A 153 -10.83 -7.65 -3.45
N PHE A 154 -11.08 -8.12 -2.23
CA PHE A 154 -11.12 -9.55 -1.91
C PHE A 154 -12.23 -10.27 -2.70
N ALA A 155 -13.45 -9.74 -2.68
CA ALA A 155 -14.58 -10.31 -3.40
C ALA A 155 -14.34 -10.33 -4.93
N ALA A 156 -13.84 -9.22 -5.48
CA ALA A 156 -13.48 -9.10 -6.89
C ALA A 156 -12.38 -10.11 -7.26
N SER A 157 -11.34 -10.24 -6.44
CA SER A 157 -10.25 -11.20 -6.68
C SER A 157 -10.74 -12.65 -6.60
N ALA A 158 -11.65 -12.95 -5.66
CA ALA A 158 -12.23 -14.27 -5.50
C ALA A 158 -13.06 -14.70 -6.72
N TYR A 159 -13.76 -13.76 -7.35
CA TYR A 159 -14.62 -13.99 -8.50
C TYR A 159 -13.88 -13.94 -9.84
N ALA A 160 -13.05 -12.92 -10.05
CA ALA A 160 -12.43 -12.60 -11.33
C ALA A 160 -11.15 -13.39 -11.59
N VAL A 161 -10.35 -13.67 -10.55
CA VAL A 161 -9.05 -14.35 -10.72
C VAL A 161 -9.25 -15.86 -10.63
N ARG A 162 -9.33 -16.50 -11.79
CA ARG A 162 -9.36 -17.95 -11.93
C ARG A 162 -8.02 -18.43 -12.44
N GLU A 163 -7.28 -19.13 -11.59
CA GLU A 163 -5.97 -19.67 -11.93
C GLU A 163 -5.98 -21.20 -11.84
N ALA A 164 -5.40 -21.85 -12.85
CA ALA A 164 -5.13 -23.28 -12.80
C ALA A 164 -4.07 -23.57 -11.73
N ARG A 165 -4.12 -24.76 -11.12
CA ARG A 165 -3.16 -25.09 -10.06
C ARG A 165 -1.73 -25.04 -10.59
N SER A 166 -0.86 -24.30 -9.90
CA SER A 166 0.55 -24.20 -10.23
C SER A 166 1.38 -25.01 -9.25
N ARG A 167 2.38 -25.74 -9.77
CA ARG A 167 3.34 -26.51 -8.97
C ARG A 167 4.61 -25.68 -8.78
N PHE A 168 5.20 -25.79 -7.60
CA PHE A 168 6.49 -25.18 -7.32
C PHE A 168 7.57 -25.81 -8.21
N ASP A 169 8.21 -24.99 -9.04
CA ASP A 169 9.31 -25.44 -9.89
C ASP A 169 10.65 -24.84 -9.42
N ARG A 170 11.51 -25.70 -8.87
CA ARG A 170 12.84 -25.32 -8.38
C ARG A 170 13.76 -24.85 -9.49
N THR A 171 13.59 -25.33 -10.73
CA THR A 171 14.43 -24.91 -11.85
C THR A 171 14.15 -23.47 -12.24
N THR A 172 12.88 -23.09 -12.39
CA THR A 172 12.46 -21.69 -12.63
C THR A 172 13.00 -20.76 -11.55
N VAL A 173 12.91 -21.15 -10.27
CA VAL A 173 13.47 -20.35 -9.15
C VAL A 173 14.96 -20.11 -9.32
N ARG A 174 15.73 -21.16 -9.61
CA ARG A 174 17.18 -21.04 -9.77
C ARG A 174 17.55 -20.15 -10.96
N GLU A 175 16.83 -20.27 -12.06
CA GLU A 175 17.03 -19.47 -13.28
C GLU A 175 16.73 -17.99 -13.04
N THR A 176 15.60 -17.66 -12.39
CA THR A 176 15.27 -16.28 -12.05
C THR A 176 16.29 -15.67 -11.07
N LEU A 177 16.74 -16.42 -10.04
CA LEU A 177 17.79 -15.93 -9.14
C LEU A 177 19.13 -15.72 -9.87
N ALA A 178 19.49 -16.62 -10.80
CA ALA A 178 20.70 -16.47 -11.60
C ALA A 178 20.62 -15.23 -12.51
N ALA A 179 19.47 -15.01 -13.16
CA ALA A 179 19.23 -13.83 -14.00
C ALA A 179 19.26 -12.52 -13.18
N LEU A 180 18.67 -12.51 -11.99
CA LEU A 180 18.75 -11.37 -11.06
C LEU A 180 20.19 -11.08 -10.64
N ARG A 181 20.96 -12.13 -10.31
CA ARG A 181 22.38 -11.97 -9.93
C ARG A 181 23.22 -11.43 -11.08
N ALA A 182 22.97 -11.90 -12.31
CA ALA A 182 23.63 -11.38 -13.49
C ALA A 182 23.25 -9.90 -13.76
N GLY A 183 21.96 -9.57 -13.66
CA GLY A 183 21.45 -8.20 -13.82
C GLY A 183 21.98 -7.22 -12.77
N ALA A 184 22.10 -7.66 -11.52
CA ALA A 184 22.68 -6.90 -10.42
C ALA A 184 24.16 -6.56 -10.63
N GLY A 185 24.88 -7.30 -11.50
CA GLY A 185 26.25 -6.99 -11.89
C GLY A 185 26.37 -5.89 -12.95
N THR A 186 25.26 -5.40 -13.50
CA THR A 186 25.30 -4.44 -14.62
C THR A 186 25.42 -2.99 -14.13
N GLY A 187 26.43 -2.27 -14.63
CA GLY A 187 26.64 -0.85 -14.32
C GLY A 187 25.47 0.09 -14.70
N PRO A 188 24.72 -0.13 -15.80
CA PRO A 188 23.51 0.65 -16.09
C PRO A 188 22.43 0.58 -15.02
N LEU A 189 22.20 -0.60 -14.42
CA LEU A 189 21.19 -0.78 -13.37
C LEU A 189 21.50 0.11 -12.15
N TRP A 190 22.74 0.08 -11.67
CA TRP A 190 23.15 0.89 -10.52
C TRP A 190 23.15 2.38 -10.81
N ARG A 191 23.46 2.80 -12.04
CA ARG A 191 23.33 4.21 -12.44
C ARG A 191 21.87 4.67 -12.46
N ALA A 192 20.96 3.84 -12.99
CA ALA A 192 19.53 4.12 -12.93
C ALA A 192 19.00 4.14 -11.49
N ALA A 193 19.42 3.18 -10.66
CA ALA A 193 19.06 3.13 -9.24
C ALA A 193 19.59 4.34 -8.48
N ALA A 194 20.83 4.76 -8.71
CA ALA A 194 21.42 5.96 -8.11
C ALA A 194 20.69 7.23 -8.58
N PHE A 195 20.35 7.33 -9.88
CA PHE A 195 19.56 8.43 -10.40
C PHE A 195 18.18 8.50 -9.73
N LEU A 196 17.45 7.38 -9.67
CA LEU A 196 16.14 7.32 -9.03
C LEU A 196 16.22 7.59 -7.52
N PHE A 197 17.27 7.11 -6.86
CA PHE A 197 17.53 7.40 -5.45
C PHE A 197 17.74 8.89 -5.24
N LEU A 198 18.65 9.52 -5.98
CA LEU A 198 18.92 10.96 -5.87
C LEU A 198 17.70 11.81 -6.24
N TRP A 199 16.94 11.38 -7.25
CA TRP A 199 15.69 12.05 -7.65
C TRP A 199 14.62 11.97 -6.56
N ASN A 200 14.46 10.82 -5.91
CA ASN A 200 13.51 10.62 -4.82
C ASN A 200 14.06 11.08 -3.45
N PHE A 201 15.36 11.35 -3.35
CA PHE A 201 15.99 11.93 -2.18
C PHE A 201 15.67 13.42 -2.12
N SER A 202 14.39 13.73 -1.94
CA SER A 202 13.92 15.04 -1.54
C SER A 202 13.64 14.98 -0.04
N PRO A 203 14.39 15.69 0.81
CA PRO A 203 14.00 15.89 2.20
C PRO A 203 12.72 16.73 2.23
N SER A 204 11.59 16.08 2.02
CA SER A 204 10.26 16.68 2.14
C SER A 204 10.04 17.10 3.58
N PHE A 205 9.46 18.29 3.77
CA PHE A 205 9.07 18.76 5.10
C PHE A 205 7.99 17.88 5.75
N GLY A 206 7.27 17.06 4.98
CA GLY A 206 6.40 15.97 5.43
C GLY A 206 5.58 16.27 6.69
N VAL A 207 5.71 15.39 7.69
CA VAL A 207 4.99 15.47 8.97
C VAL A 207 5.27 16.77 9.75
N PRO A 208 6.52 17.26 9.88
CA PRO A 208 6.77 18.59 10.44
C PRO A 208 5.95 19.71 9.79
N LEU A 209 5.77 19.70 8.47
CA LEU A 209 4.95 20.70 7.78
C LEU A 209 3.47 20.57 8.13
N GLU A 210 2.94 19.34 8.20
CA GLU A 210 1.55 19.09 8.62
C GLU A 210 1.30 19.60 10.05
N PHE A 211 2.26 19.41 10.97
CA PHE A 211 2.20 19.99 12.31
C PHE A 211 2.23 21.52 12.27
N TYR A 212 3.12 22.12 11.47
CA TYR A 212 3.17 23.58 11.33
C TYR A 212 1.87 24.17 10.76
N MET A 213 1.29 23.52 9.76
CA MET A 213 0.01 23.91 9.16
C MET A 213 -1.13 23.91 10.17
N VAL A 214 -1.22 22.86 11.00
CA VAL A 214 -2.30 22.74 11.98
C VAL A 214 -2.04 23.62 13.22
N ASP A 215 -0.83 23.59 13.78
CA ASP A 215 -0.53 24.20 15.08
C ASP A 215 -0.18 25.69 14.99
N VAL A 216 0.43 26.13 13.88
CA VAL A 216 0.88 27.53 13.71
C VAL A 216 -0.03 28.29 12.77
N LEU A 217 -0.38 27.70 11.62
CA LEU A 217 -1.24 28.37 10.63
C LEU A 217 -2.74 28.22 10.91
N GLY A 218 -3.12 27.38 11.87
CA GLY A 218 -4.52 27.16 12.24
C GLY A 218 -5.35 26.50 11.13
N ILE A 219 -4.70 25.78 10.20
CA ILE A 219 -5.37 25.09 9.10
C ILE A 219 -6.26 23.99 9.67
N THR A 220 -7.55 24.04 9.35
CA THR A 220 -8.52 23.04 9.81
C THR A 220 -8.30 21.69 9.13
N LYS A 221 -8.80 20.60 9.74
CA LYS A 221 -8.71 19.25 9.16
C LYS A 221 -9.28 19.14 7.74
N ILE A 222 -10.34 19.92 7.46
CA ILE A 222 -10.98 19.96 6.14
C ILE A 222 -10.07 20.69 5.13
N GLN A 223 -9.52 21.83 5.52
CA GLN A 223 -8.59 22.58 4.66
C GLN A 223 -7.31 21.78 4.39
N LEU A 224 -6.78 21.06 5.39
CA LEU A 224 -5.65 20.16 5.18
C LEU A 224 -5.99 19.04 4.19
N GLY A 225 -7.21 18.48 4.27
CA GLY A 225 -7.70 17.49 3.30
C GLY A 225 -7.89 18.04 1.89
N LEU A 226 -8.23 19.32 1.73
CA LEU A 226 -8.33 19.99 0.42
C LEU A 226 -6.95 20.28 -0.21
N LEU A 227 -5.91 20.38 0.61
CA LEU A 227 -4.54 20.66 0.19
C LEU A 227 -3.71 19.38 -0.06
N ALA A 228 -4.25 18.21 0.29
CA ALA A 228 -3.63 16.90 0.15
C ALA A 228 -3.80 16.33 -1.26
#